data_AF-A0A944G2B8-F1
#
_entry.id   AF-A0A944G2B8-F1
#
_cell.length_a   1.000
_cell.length_b   1.000
_cell.length_c   1.000
_cell.angle_alpha   90.00
_cell.angle_beta   90.00
_cell.angle_gamma   90.00
#
_symmetry.space_group_name_H-M   'P 1'
#
loop_
_entity.id
_entity.type
_entity.pdbx_description
1 polymer ?
#
loop_
_entity_poly.entity_id
_entity_poly.type
_entity_poly.pdbx_seq_one_letter_code
_entity_poly.pdbx_strand_id
1 'polypeptide(L)'
;MTISSVVAKDIKVPQETASLRITYDGKPFEEENLSGADILLFSILFEGEDLSAEDFEVFQEYYNDLFGKVRKGRTENELENAELIMKVMYDNVLSNYSRRQTKLSVMFKTGNYNCVSSSLLFLALAKDCGLDARIQETSVHAFITVYTKDGQKFDVETTNPAGVNPGEKKMISQNSSGSKKYTIVPKTYYSNRVEISDRKAVTLPAKNICAELSDKNEFEKGIPLAASVYEFVTKEKAAVRKDYDAICANFAAYANQNRQYEAALKLLKAAIDHYGKSDLLVRNYNDIAYNAVAESCNINDFKNARNLLVSYNYYLTEKTTQEIIDMIFESEMLEEIQDLMHQNKFLEAAKLADEALLRQSQNQQFKKAKSNSLYNHGVTVHNQIVPLLNNKEYKEALQILENALKDNPSNQMINDDIKKIKSRM
;
A
#
# COMPACT_ATOMS: atom_id res chain seq x y z
N MET A 1 14.27 29.76 18.84
CA MET A 1 14.00 28.97 17.63
C MET A 1 12.81 28.09 17.96
N THR A 2 11.64 28.48 17.49
CA THR A 2 10.35 27.89 17.89
C THR A 2 10.17 26.61 17.08
N ILE A 3 10.18 25.45 17.76
CA ILE A 3 9.83 24.17 17.15
C ILE A 3 8.32 24.22 16.93
N SER A 4 7.91 24.47 15.69
CA SER A 4 6.53 24.28 15.26
C SER A 4 6.18 22.81 15.48
N SER A 5 5.37 22.53 16.50
CA SER A 5 4.68 21.26 16.64
C SER A 5 3.79 21.08 15.41
N VAL A 6 4.20 20.21 14.49
CA VAL A 6 3.29 19.65 13.50
C VAL A 6 2.27 18.86 14.31
N VAL A 7 1.08 19.43 14.48
CA VAL A 7 -0.06 18.71 15.06
C VAL A 7 -0.29 17.53 14.13
N ALA A 8 0.06 16.32 14.58
CA ALA A 8 -0.26 15.10 13.87
C ALA A 8 -1.78 15.11 13.66
N LYS A 9 -2.23 15.17 12.40
CA LYS A 9 -3.64 14.97 12.10
C LYS A 9 -3.99 13.56 12.59
N ASP A 10 -5.00 13.44 13.45
CA ASP A 10 -5.56 12.14 13.82
C ASP A 10 -5.97 11.43 12.52
N ILE A 11 -5.22 10.41 12.09
CA ILE A 11 -5.62 9.60 10.93
C ILE A 11 -6.76 8.73 11.45
N LYS A 12 -7.91 8.85 10.82
CA LYS A 12 -9.03 7.98 11.12
C LYS A 12 -8.64 6.56 10.70
N VAL A 13 -8.58 5.66 11.68
CA VAL A 13 -8.45 4.23 11.40
C VAL A 13 -9.72 3.80 10.62
N PRO A 14 -9.59 3.30 9.38
CA PRO A 14 -10.72 2.79 8.61
C PRO A 14 -11.46 1.71 9.40
N GLN A 15 -12.78 1.55 9.18
CA GLN A 15 -13.48 0.40 9.75
C GLN A 15 -12.90 -0.89 9.16
N GLU A 16 -12.19 -1.64 10.01
CA GLU A 16 -11.14 -2.58 9.65
C GLU A 16 -11.60 -3.76 8.78
N THR A 17 -12.90 -4.04 8.76
CA THR A 17 -13.53 -5.12 7.99
C THR A 17 -14.94 -4.73 7.51
N ALA A 18 -15.25 -3.44 7.42
CA ALA A 18 -16.56 -3.02 6.94
C ALA A 18 -16.65 -3.32 5.45
N SER A 19 -17.43 -4.34 5.09
CA SER A 19 -17.80 -4.64 3.72
C SER A 19 -19.27 -4.32 3.51
N LEU A 20 -19.59 -3.82 2.31
CA LEU A 20 -20.94 -3.85 1.78
C LEU A 20 -21.26 -5.32 1.48
N ARG A 21 -21.88 -6.00 2.45
CA ARG A 21 -22.48 -7.32 2.19
C ARG A 21 -23.71 -7.12 1.33
N ILE A 22 -23.58 -7.41 0.05
CA ILE A 22 -24.73 -7.37 -0.84
C ILE A 22 -25.56 -8.63 -0.64
N THR A 23 -26.76 -8.45 -0.08
CA THR A 23 -27.71 -9.53 0.15
C THR A 23 -28.95 -9.34 -0.72
N TYR A 24 -29.44 -10.42 -1.31
CA TYR A 24 -30.74 -10.50 -1.96
C TYR A 24 -31.65 -11.40 -1.11
N ASP A 25 -32.81 -10.91 -0.69
CA ASP A 25 -33.70 -11.57 0.28
C ASP A 25 -32.98 -12.06 1.56
N GLY A 26 -32.01 -11.28 2.05
CA GLY A 26 -31.23 -11.60 3.25
C GLY A 26 -30.19 -12.71 3.07
N LYS A 27 -29.98 -13.22 1.84
CA LYS A 27 -28.93 -14.19 1.51
C LYS A 27 -27.82 -13.54 0.68
N PRO A 28 -26.57 -14.04 0.76
CA PRO A 28 -25.51 -13.61 -0.14
C PRO A 28 -25.94 -13.77 -1.60
N PHE A 29 -25.71 -12.76 -2.43
CA PHE A 29 -25.93 -12.87 -3.86
C PHE A 29 -24.83 -13.75 -4.48
N GLU A 30 -25.17 -14.91 -5.04
CA GLU A 30 -24.22 -15.94 -5.50
C GLU A 30 -24.18 -16.10 -7.04
N GLU A 31 -25.01 -15.37 -7.80
CA GLU A 31 -25.04 -15.56 -9.25
C GLU A 31 -23.75 -15.05 -9.92
N GLU A 32 -23.25 -15.86 -10.85
CA GLU A 32 -22.04 -15.59 -11.64
C GLU A 32 -22.34 -14.88 -12.95
N ASN A 33 -23.50 -15.18 -13.53
CA ASN A 33 -23.98 -14.62 -14.78
C ASN A 33 -25.01 -13.56 -14.45
N LEU A 34 -24.57 -12.31 -14.40
CA LEU A 34 -25.42 -11.18 -14.06
C LEU A 34 -26.34 -10.81 -15.22
N SER A 35 -27.58 -10.40 -14.92
CA SER A 35 -28.45 -9.72 -15.89
C SER A 35 -27.93 -8.32 -16.21
N GLY A 36 -28.45 -7.66 -17.24
CA GLY A 36 -28.07 -6.28 -17.53
C GLY A 36 -28.46 -5.31 -16.41
N ALA A 37 -29.63 -5.54 -15.78
CA ALA A 37 -30.05 -4.78 -14.60
C ALA A 37 -29.09 -4.98 -13.41
N ASP A 38 -28.62 -6.21 -13.15
CA ASP A 38 -27.65 -6.49 -12.10
C ASP A 38 -26.30 -5.84 -12.39
N ILE A 39 -25.84 -5.87 -13.65
CA ILE A 39 -24.61 -5.21 -14.07
C ILE A 39 -24.68 -3.71 -13.75
N LEU A 40 -25.80 -3.06 -14.10
CA LEU A 40 -26.02 -1.65 -13.80
C LEU A 40 -25.99 -1.40 -12.29
N LEU A 41 -26.79 -2.16 -11.53
CA LEU A 41 -26.91 -2.02 -10.08
C LEU A 41 -25.56 -2.14 -9.39
N PHE A 42 -24.86 -3.26 -9.61
CA PHE A 42 -23.60 -3.49 -8.93
C PHE A 42 -22.50 -2.52 -9.37
N SER A 43 -22.47 -2.14 -10.65
CA SER A 43 -21.49 -1.16 -11.13
C SER A 43 -21.64 0.18 -10.42
N ILE A 44 -22.88 0.62 -10.18
CA ILE A 44 -23.20 1.86 -9.47
C ILE A 44 -22.89 1.73 -7.97
N LEU A 45 -23.25 0.61 -7.33
CA LEU A 45 -22.93 0.36 -5.92
C LEU A 45 -21.42 0.38 -5.66
N PHE A 46 -20.62 -0.16 -6.59
CA PHE A 46 -19.16 -0.15 -6.52
C PHE A 46 -18.52 1.21 -6.88
N GLU A 47 -19.30 2.27 -7.03
CA GLU A 47 -18.78 3.64 -7.10
C GLU A 47 -18.49 4.23 -5.71
N GLY A 48 -18.98 3.59 -4.64
CA GLY A 48 -18.73 3.98 -3.26
C GLY A 48 -19.36 5.32 -2.87
N GLU A 49 -20.39 5.76 -3.59
CA GLU A 49 -21.18 6.96 -3.27
C GLU A 49 -22.49 6.57 -2.57
N ASP A 50 -22.89 7.40 -1.61
CA ASP A 50 -24.22 7.33 -1.01
C ASP A 50 -25.25 7.87 -2.01
N LEU A 51 -25.73 6.99 -2.88
CA LEU A 51 -26.82 7.32 -3.82
C LEU A 51 -28.17 7.09 -3.14
N SER A 52 -29.11 8.01 -3.41
CA SER A 52 -30.49 7.86 -2.96
C SER A 52 -31.21 6.76 -3.76
N ALA A 53 -32.31 6.24 -3.22
CA ALA A 53 -33.16 5.31 -3.97
C ALA A 53 -33.70 5.98 -5.24
N GLU A 54 -34.01 7.28 -5.15
CA GLU A 54 -34.46 8.10 -6.26
C GLU A 54 -33.40 8.25 -7.35
N ASP A 55 -32.12 8.44 -7.01
CA ASP A 55 -31.02 8.45 -7.99
C ASP A 55 -30.97 7.12 -8.76
N PHE A 56 -31.14 6.00 -8.06
CA PHE A 56 -31.10 4.68 -8.68
C PHE A 56 -32.27 4.45 -9.63
N GLU A 57 -33.49 4.83 -9.23
CA GLU A 57 -34.68 4.77 -10.09
C GLU A 57 -34.47 5.55 -11.38
N VAL A 58 -33.91 6.76 -11.30
CA VAL A 58 -33.59 7.59 -12.48
C VAL A 58 -32.59 6.88 -13.41
N PHE A 59 -31.54 6.26 -12.87
CA PHE A 59 -30.58 5.51 -13.69
C PHE A 59 -31.20 4.27 -14.33
N GLN A 60 -32.07 3.57 -13.60
CA GLN A 60 -32.77 2.40 -14.09
C GLN A 60 -33.76 2.77 -15.22
N GLU A 61 -34.50 3.87 -15.08
CA GLU A 61 -35.37 4.39 -16.14
C GLU A 61 -34.57 4.74 -17.40
N TYR A 62 -33.44 5.43 -17.23
CA TYR A 62 -32.56 5.78 -18.35
C TYR A 62 -32.03 4.53 -19.06
N TYR A 63 -31.59 3.53 -18.30
CA TYR A 63 -31.17 2.25 -18.83
C TYR A 63 -32.30 1.53 -19.59
N ASN A 64 -33.50 1.51 -19.03
CA ASN A 64 -34.67 0.87 -19.65
C ASN A 64 -35.07 1.55 -20.98
N ASP A 65 -34.94 2.87 -21.08
CA ASP A 65 -35.14 3.60 -22.33
C ASP A 65 -34.10 3.20 -23.39
N LEU A 66 -32.81 3.15 -23.02
CA LEU A 66 -31.74 2.68 -23.91
C LEU A 66 -31.99 1.23 -24.36
N PHE A 67 -32.31 0.34 -23.43
CA PHE A 67 -32.63 -1.05 -23.74
C PHE A 67 -33.85 -1.15 -24.67
N GLY A 68 -34.89 -0.36 -24.42
CA GLY A 68 -36.08 -0.28 -25.27
C GLY A 68 -35.75 0.15 -26.71
N LYS A 69 -34.81 1.08 -26.89
CA LYS A 69 -34.31 1.51 -28.21
C LYS A 69 -33.54 0.40 -28.92
N VAL A 70 -32.64 -0.31 -28.23
CA VAL A 70 -31.91 -1.45 -28.81
C VAL A 70 -32.87 -2.59 -29.16
N ARG A 71 -33.76 -2.96 -28.25
CA ARG A 71 -34.72 -4.07 -28.42
C ARG A 71 -35.60 -3.89 -29.65
N LYS A 72 -36.04 -2.66 -29.95
CA LYS A 72 -36.88 -2.36 -31.12
C LYS A 72 -36.16 -2.55 -32.47
N GLY A 73 -34.85 -2.39 -32.50
CA GLY A 73 -34.04 -2.46 -33.73
C GLY A 73 -33.28 -3.78 -33.91
N ARG A 74 -33.42 -4.73 -32.97
CA ARG A 74 -32.62 -5.96 -32.94
C ARG A 74 -32.89 -6.84 -34.17
N THR A 75 -31.83 -7.42 -34.72
CA THR A 75 -31.89 -8.42 -35.80
C THR A 75 -31.45 -9.79 -35.29
N GLU A 76 -31.39 -10.79 -36.18
CA GLU A 76 -30.83 -12.11 -35.85
C GLU A 76 -29.29 -12.12 -35.84
N ASN A 77 -28.66 -11.09 -36.43
CA ASN A 77 -27.20 -11.01 -36.58
C ASN A 77 -26.56 -10.34 -35.35
N GLU A 78 -25.74 -11.08 -34.61
CA GLU A 78 -25.09 -10.58 -33.39
C GLU A 78 -24.15 -9.40 -33.64
N LEU A 79 -23.50 -9.33 -34.82
CA LEU A 79 -22.64 -8.20 -35.18
C LEU A 79 -23.44 -6.92 -35.38
N GLU A 80 -24.56 -6.99 -36.10
CA GLU A 80 -25.47 -5.86 -36.31
C GLU A 80 -26.07 -5.38 -34.98
N ASN A 81 -26.41 -6.32 -34.09
CA ASN A 81 -26.90 -5.99 -32.76
C ASN A 81 -25.86 -5.28 -31.90
N ALA A 82 -24.59 -5.70 -31.97
CA ALA A 82 -23.49 -5.00 -31.30
C ALA A 82 -23.29 -3.58 -31.86
N GLU A 83 -23.40 -3.39 -33.18
CA GLU A 83 -23.34 -2.07 -33.82
C GLU A 83 -24.52 -1.18 -33.43
N LEU A 84 -25.73 -1.76 -33.31
CA LEU A 84 -26.91 -1.05 -32.84
C LEU A 84 -26.75 -0.58 -31.38
N ILE A 85 -26.22 -1.44 -30.50
CA ILE A 85 -25.94 -1.06 -29.10
C ILE A 85 -24.98 0.12 -29.07
N MET A 86 -23.86 0.04 -29.79
CA MET A 86 -22.89 1.13 -29.89
C MET A 86 -23.55 2.43 -30.37
N LYS A 87 -24.34 2.35 -31.45
CA LYS A 87 -25.06 3.50 -31.98
C LYS A 87 -25.99 4.12 -30.93
N VAL A 88 -26.80 3.30 -30.24
CA VAL A 88 -27.72 3.78 -29.20
C VAL A 88 -26.95 4.44 -28.05
N MET A 89 -25.84 3.86 -27.60
CA MET A 89 -25.02 4.45 -26.55
C MET A 89 -24.47 5.83 -26.94
N TYR A 90 -23.88 5.98 -28.13
CA TYR A 90 -23.31 7.26 -28.58
C TYR A 90 -24.35 8.33 -28.90
N ASP A 91 -25.51 7.93 -29.43
CA ASP A 91 -26.57 8.89 -29.78
C ASP A 91 -27.29 9.45 -28.53
N ASN A 92 -27.20 8.78 -27.38
CA ASN A 92 -28.06 9.08 -26.22
C ASN A 92 -27.31 9.35 -24.91
N VAL A 93 -26.08 8.87 -24.75
CA VAL A 93 -25.35 9.04 -23.47
C VAL A 93 -23.86 9.31 -23.66
N LEU A 94 -23.14 8.58 -24.51
CA LEU A 94 -21.68 8.73 -24.62
C LEU A 94 -21.32 9.96 -25.43
N SER A 95 -20.93 11.04 -24.74
CA SER A 95 -20.66 12.34 -25.35
C SER A 95 -19.17 12.70 -25.33
N ASN A 96 -18.53 12.61 -24.15
CA ASN A 96 -17.15 13.06 -23.98
C ASN A 96 -16.30 12.01 -23.28
N TYR A 97 -15.22 11.58 -23.94
CA TYR A 97 -14.26 10.66 -23.32
C TYR A 97 -13.39 11.38 -22.29
N SER A 98 -13.33 10.84 -21.06
CA SER A 98 -12.51 11.34 -19.96
C SER A 98 -11.81 10.18 -19.24
N ARG A 99 -10.50 10.03 -19.46
CA ARG A 99 -9.71 8.90 -18.94
C ARG A 99 -9.85 8.66 -17.42
N ARG A 100 -10.04 9.73 -16.63
CA ARG A 100 -10.12 9.66 -15.15
C ARG A 100 -11.53 9.44 -14.61
N GLN A 101 -12.56 9.49 -15.45
CA GLN A 101 -13.95 9.34 -15.04
C GLN A 101 -14.38 7.89 -15.29
N THR A 102 -14.69 7.10 -14.25
CA THR A 102 -15.01 5.66 -14.38
C THR A 102 -16.45 5.29 -13.99
N LYS A 103 -17.21 6.26 -13.46
CA LYS A 103 -18.53 6.10 -12.83
C LYS A 103 -19.64 6.07 -13.87
N LEU A 104 -20.54 5.10 -13.80
CA LEU A 104 -21.76 5.04 -14.61
C LEU A 104 -22.73 6.15 -14.20
N SER A 105 -22.85 6.47 -12.90
CA SER A 105 -23.76 7.54 -12.42
C SER A 105 -23.47 8.90 -13.10
N VAL A 106 -22.19 9.28 -13.16
CA VAL A 106 -21.71 10.51 -13.81
C VAL A 106 -21.89 10.42 -15.32
N MET A 107 -21.71 9.24 -15.93
CA MET A 107 -21.96 9.03 -17.35
C MET A 107 -23.43 9.27 -17.71
N PHE A 108 -24.38 8.73 -16.95
CA PHE A 108 -25.79 9.02 -17.17
C PHE A 108 -26.16 10.49 -16.96
N LYS A 109 -25.55 11.15 -15.96
CA LYS A 109 -25.84 12.57 -15.65
C LYS A 109 -25.23 13.56 -16.67
N THR A 110 -24.07 13.25 -17.24
CA THR A 110 -23.26 14.24 -17.97
C THR A 110 -22.79 13.80 -19.36
N GLY A 111 -22.91 12.51 -19.66
CA GLY A 111 -22.35 11.90 -20.87
C GLY A 111 -20.83 11.78 -20.90
N ASN A 112 -20.15 12.09 -19.79
CA ASN A 112 -18.71 11.85 -19.65
C ASN A 112 -18.46 10.37 -19.35
N TYR A 113 -17.53 9.74 -20.07
CA TYR A 113 -17.29 8.29 -19.95
C TYR A 113 -15.81 7.94 -20.13
N ASN A 114 -15.42 6.74 -19.70
CA ASN A 114 -14.16 6.11 -20.09
C ASN A 114 -14.41 4.67 -20.58
N CYS A 115 -13.33 3.92 -20.80
CA CYS A 115 -13.39 2.53 -21.26
C CYS A 115 -14.12 1.59 -20.31
N VAL A 116 -14.07 1.83 -18.99
CA VAL A 116 -14.77 1.00 -18.00
C VAL A 116 -16.27 1.29 -18.05
N SER A 117 -16.68 2.55 -17.93
CA SER A 117 -18.10 2.89 -17.89
C SER A 117 -18.83 2.57 -19.20
N SER A 118 -18.18 2.81 -20.36
CA SER A 118 -18.76 2.42 -21.66
C SER A 118 -18.82 0.91 -21.84
N SER A 119 -17.82 0.16 -21.37
CA SER A 119 -17.84 -1.31 -21.47
C SER A 119 -18.91 -1.94 -20.59
N LEU A 120 -19.16 -1.40 -19.39
CA LEU A 120 -20.20 -1.90 -18.50
C LEU A 120 -21.60 -1.63 -19.03
N LEU A 121 -21.86 -0.44 -19.57
CA LEU A 121 -23.15 -0.16 -20.21
C LEU A 121 -23.37 -1.05 -21.45
N PHE A 122 -22.33 -1.24 -22.27
CA PHE A 122 -22.41 -2.16 -23.40
C PHE A 122 -22.73 -3.58 -22.94
N LEU A 123 -22.00 -4.09 -21.94
CA LEU A 123 -22.20 -5.43 -21.38
C LEU A 123 -23.64 -5.61 -20.91
N ALA A 124 -24.17 -4.65 -20.15
CA ALA A 124 -25.54 -4.70 -19.65
C ALA A 124 -26.57 -4.80 -20.79
N LEU A 125 -26.49 -3.89 -21.75
CA LEU A 125 -27.39 -3.87 -22.91
C LEU A 125 -27.26 -5.15 -23.76
N ALA A 126 -26.03 -5.62 -23.97
CA ALA A 126 -25.74 -6.82 -24.74
C ALA A 126 -26.38 -8.07 -24.11
N LYS A 127 -26.26 -8.22 -22.79
CA LYS A 127 -26.83 -9.35 -22.05
C LYS A 127 -28.34 -9.37 -22.08
N ASP A 128 -28.99 -8.24 -21.81
CA ASP A 128 -30.46 -8.16 -21.88
C ASP A 128 -30.97 -8.32 -23.33
N CYS A 129 -30.12 -8.04 -24.31
CA CYS A 129 -30.38 -8.35 -25.72
C CYS A 129 -30.07 -9.81 -26.12
N GLY A 130 -29.58 -10.64 -25.20
CA GLY A 130 -29.27 -12.05 -25.43
C GLY A 130 -27.98 -12.33 -26.18
N LEU A 131 -27.02 -11.39 -26.17
CA LEU A 131 -25.66 -11.61 -26.67
C LEU A 131 -24.77 -12.23 -25.59
N ASP A 132 -23.91 -13.20 -25.95
CA ASP A 132 -22.84 -13.69 -25.07
C ASP A 132 -21.67 -12.70 -25.13
N ALA A 133 -21.75 -11.65 -24.33
CA ALA A 133 -20.74 -10.61 -24.20
C ALA A 133 -19.96 -10.76 -22.89
N ARG A 134 -18.64 -10.58 -22.94
CA ARG A 134 -17.73 -10.69 -21.78
C ARG A 134 -16.68 -9.59 -21.80
N ILE A 135 -16.35 -9.04 -20.62
CA ILE A 135 -15.25 -8.07 -20.53
C ILE A 135 -13.90 -8.78 -20.67
N GLN A 136 -13.02 -8.14 -21.44
CA GLN A 136 -11.61 -8.42 -21.52
C GLN A 136 -10.85 -7.31 -20.81
N GLU A 137 -10.12 -7.64 -19.75
CA GLU A 137 -9.24 -6.74 -19.01
C GLU A 137 -7.80 -6.89 -19.50
N THR A 138 -7.11 -5.76 -19.66
CA THR A 138 -5.66 -5.69 -19.90
C THR A 138 -5.03 -4.85 -18.79
N SER A 139 -3.71 -4.67 -18.81
CA SER A 139 -3.03 -3.86 -17.78
C SER A 139 -3.46 -2.39 -17.75
N VAL A 140 -4.02 -1.85 -18.84
CA VAL A 140 -4.32 -0.41 -18.97
C VAL A 140 -5.68 -0.11 -19.59
N HIS A 141 -6.45 -1.14 -19.97
CA HIS A 141 -7.67 -0.98 -20.77
C HIS A 141 -8.66 -2.13 -20.54
N ALA A 142 -9.95 -1.85 -20.77
CA ALA A 142 -11.03 -2.83 -20.75
C ALA A 142 -11.89 -2.67 -22.01
N PHE A 143 -12.26 -3.78 -22.63
CA PHE A 143 -13.12 -3.83 -23.81
C PHE A 143 -14.01 -5.08 -23.75
N ILE A 144 -14.86 -5.30 -24.77
CA ILE A 144 -15.80 -6.43 -24.80
C ILE A 144 -15.40 -7.42 -25.90
N THR A 145 -15.53 -8.72 -25.63
CA THR A 145 -15.61 -9.75 -26.67
C THR A 145 -17.05 -10.29 -26.71
N VAL A 146 -17.61 -10.39 -27.91
CA VAL A 146 -18.91 -11.04 -28.15
C VAL A 146 -18.66 -12.38 -28.82
N TYR A 147 -19.29 -13.43 -28.29
CA TYR A 147 -19.30 -14.78 -28.85
C TYR A 147 -20.60 -15.01 -29.61
N THR A 148 -20.49 -15.47 -30.84
CA THR A 148 -21.64 -15.75 -31.71
C THR A 148 -22.10 -17.19 -31.52
N LYS A 149 -23.35 -17.49 -31.89
CA LYS A 149 -23.92 -18.84 -31.74
C LYS A 149 -23.19 -19.92 -32.55
N ASP A 150 -22.52 -19.54 -33.64
CA ASP A 150 -21.71 -20.43 -34.48
C ASP A 150 -20.27 -20.61 -33.95
N GLY A 151 -19.95 -20.06 -32.77
CA GLY A 151 -18.66 -20.23 -32.10
C GLY A 151 -17.56 -19.28 -32.57
N GLN A 152 -17.90 -18.31 -33.43
CA GLN A 152 -16.99 -17.21 -33.75
C GLN A 152 -17.00 -16.16 -32.62
N LYS A 153 -16.08 -15.19 -32.72
CA LYS A 153 -16.04 -14.06 -31.80
C LYS A 153 -15.50 -12.81 -32.47
N PHE A 154 -15.95 -11.67 -31.99
CA PHE A 154 -15.43 -10.37 -32.36
C PHE A 154 -15.29 -9.47 -31.14
N ASP A 155 -14.35 -8.54 -31.19
CA ASP A 155 -14.13 -7.60 -30.10
C ASP A 155 -14.91 -6.30 -30.34
N VAL A 156 -15.22 -5.56 -29.29
CA VAL A 156 -15.91 -4.27 -29.34
C VAL A 156 -15.12 -3.27 -28.50
N GLU A 157 -14.52 -2.28 -29.18
CA GLU A 157 -13.90 -1.12 -28.57
C GLU A 157 -14.98 -0.07 -28.25
N THR A 158 -15.46 -0.07 -27.01
CA THR A 158 -16.61 0.76 -26.62
C THR A 158 -16.28 2.25 -26.57
N THR A 159 -15.00 2.63 -26.60
CA THR A 159 -14.57 4.04 -26.65
C THR A 159 -14.52 4.63 -28.06
N ASN A 160 -14.93 3.89 -29.08
CA ASN A 160 -15.04 4.38 -30.45
C ASN A 160 -16.40 4.01 -31.06
N PRO A 161 -17.18 4.94 -31.63
CA PRO A 161 -18.49 4.63 -32.20
C PRO A 161 -18.43 3.60 -33.35
N ALA A 162 -17.30 3.49 -34.04
CA ALA A 162 -17.05 2.46 -35.06
C ALA A 162 -16.29 1.24 -34.50
N GLY A 163 -16.26 1.07 -33.18
CA GLY A 163 -15.36 0.13 -32.49
C GLY A 163 -15.77 -1.33 -32.48
N VAL A 164 -16.91 -1.72 -33.05
CA VAL A 164 -17.23 -3.14 -33.23
C VAL A 164 -16.25 -3.76 -34.23
N ASN A 165 -15.72 -4.94 -33.94
CA ASN A 165 -14.71 -5.65 -34.73
C ASN A 165 -13.52 -4.76 -35.23
N PRO A 166 -12.68 -4.22 -34.32
CA PRO A 166 -11.52 -3.40 -34.68
C PRO A 166 -10.56 -4.13 -35.62
N GLY A 167 -9.83 -3.36 -36.44
CA GLY A 167 -8.91 -3.87 -37.46
C GLY A 167 -9.56 -4.03 -38.85
N GLU A 168 -10.89 -3.96 -38.93
CA GLU A 168 -11.62 -4.00 -40.20
C GLU A 168 -11.95 -2.61 -40.74
N LYS A 169 -12.07 -2.50 -42.07
CA LYS A 169 -12.49 -1.26 -42.74
C LYS A 169 -13.99 -1.08 -42.61
N LYS A 170 -14.41 -0.02 -41.93
CA LYS A 170 -15.82 0.35 -41.76
C LYS A 170 -16.21 1.57 -42.56
N MET A 171 -17.37 1.54 -43.19
CA MET A 171 -17.89 2.66 -43.96
C MET A 171 -18.65 3.61 -43.04
N ILE A 172 -18.28 4.89 -43.00
CA ILE A 172 -18.89 5.91 -42.14
C ILE A 172 -19.97 6.69 -42.88
N SER A 173 -19.74 6.98 -44.17
CA SER A 173 -20.70 7.73 -44.98
C SER A 173 -20.54 7.39 -46.46
N GLN A 174 -21.65 7.44 -47.17
CA GLN A 174 -21.70 7.45 -48.63
C GLN A 174 -22.41 8.73 -49.06
N ASN A 175 -21.68 9.63 -49.73
CA ASN A 175 -22.28 10.87 -50.20
C ASN A 175 -23.13 10.58 -51.45
N SER A 176 -24.07 11.47 -51.78
CA SER A 176 -24.95 11.38 -52.97
C SER A 176 -24.19 11.28 -54.30
N SER A 177 -22.89 11.61 -54.29
CA SER A 177 -21.93 11.50 -55.40
C SER A 177 -21.15 10.17 -55.45
N GLY A 178 -21.46 9.20 -54.59
CA GLY A 178 -20.87 7.85 -54.60
C GLY A 178 -19.52 7.71 -53.87
N SER A 179 -18.97 8.78 -53.30
CA SER A 179 -17.73 8.71 -52.51
C SER A 179 -17.98 8.05 -51.14
N LYS A 180 -17.30 6.92 -50.89
CA LYS A 180 -17.36 6.15 -49.64
C LYS A 180 -16.23 6.56 -48.71
N LYS A 181 -16.55 6.99 -47.48
CA LYS A 181 -15.56 7.29 -46.43
C LYS A 181 -15.42 6.10 -45.51
N TYR A 182 -14.19 5.65 -45.27
CA TYR A 182 -13.90 4.52 -44.39
C TYR A 182 -13.14 4.97 -43.13
N THR A 183 -13.32 4.25 -42.03
CA THR A 183 -12.47 4.30 -40.83
C THR A 183 -11.97 2.90 -40.48
N ILE A 184 -10.83 2.84 -39.79
CA ILE A 184 -10.29 1.62 -39.19
C ILE A 184 -10.01 1.95 -37.74
N VAL A 185 -10.63 1.21 -36.83
CA VAL A 185 -10.27 1.27 -35.41
C VAL A 185 -9.11 0.30 -35.19
N PRO A 186 -7.93 0.75 -34.75
CA PRO A 186 -6.77 -0.13 -34.58
C PRO A 186 -6.97 -1.12 -33.43
N LYS A 187 -6.38 -2.31 -33.56
CA LYS A 187 -6.28 -3.29 -32.45
C LYS A 187 -5.13 -2.91 -31.51
N THR A 188 -5.33 -1.92 -30.64
CA THR A 188 -4.31 -1.47 -29.68
C THR A 188 -4.55 -2.08 -28.30
N TYR A 189 -3.52 -2.63 -27.65
CA TYR A 189 -3.58 -3.25 -26.30
C TYR A 189 -4.36 -4.58 -26.17
N TYR A 190 -4.53 -5.33 -27.26
CA TYR A 190 -5.26 -6.62 -27.24
C TYR A 190 -4.41 -7.81 -26.77
N SER A 191 -3.08 -7.66 -26.74
CA SER A 191 -2.18 -8.69 -26.23
C SER A 191 -2.28 -8.79 -24.71
N ASN A 192 -2.11 -10.00 -24.16
CA ASN A 192 -2.21 -10.29 -22.72
C ASN A 192 -3.57 -9.96 -22.09
N ARG A 193 -4.64 -9.89 -22.89
CA ARG A 193 -6.00 -9.76 -22.38
C ARG A 193 -6.38 -10.95 -21.52
N VAL A 194 -7.19 -10.70 -20.50
CA VAL A 194 -7.78 -11.71 -19.63
C VAL A 194 -9.28 -11.51 -19.65
N GLU A 195 -10.02 -12.56 -20.00
CA GLU A 195 -11.47 -12.57 -19.82
C GLU A 195 -11.80 -12.62 -18.33
N ILE A 196 -12.75 -11.79 -17.89
CA ILE A 196 -13.17 -11.71 -16.49
C ILE A 196 -14.65 -12.02 -16.33
N SER A 197 -15.02 -12.55 -15.17
CA SER A 197 -16.41 -12.77 -14.75
C SER A 197 -17.18 -11.46 -14.67
N ASP A 198 -18.51 -11.53 -14.77
CA ASP A 198 -19.36 -10.35 -14.59
C ASP A 198 -19.19 -9.74 -13.20
N ARG A 199 -19.05 -10.59 -12.17
CA ARG A 199 -18.84 -10.15 -10.80
C ARG A 199 -17.56 -9.33 -10.68
N LYS A 200 -16.49 -9.73 -11.34
CA LYS A 200 -15.27 -8.91 -11.40
C LYS A 200 -15.48 -7.67 -12.29
N ALA A 201 -16.17 -7.79 -13.42
CA ALA A 201 -16.44 -6.69 -14.34
C ALA A 201 -17.09 -5.48 -13.62
N VAL A 202 -18.16 -5.71 -12.88
CA VAL A 202 -18.89 -4.64 -12.17
C VAL A 202 -18.08 -3.97 -11.05
N THR A 203 -16.95 -4.55 -10.65
CA THR A 203 -16.03 -3.99 -9.65
C THR A 203 -14.90 -3.14 -10.25
N LEU A 204 -14.78 -3.08 -11.58
CA LEU A 204 -13.76 -2.25 -12.24
C LEU A 204 -13.85 -0.74 -11.87
N PRO A 205 -15.04 -0.13 -11.66
CA PRO A 205 -15.13 1.23 -11.14
C PRO A 205 -14.47 1.36 -9.76
N ALA A 206 -14.76 0.44 -8.84
CA ALA A 206 -14.17 0.42 -7.50
C ALA A 206 -12.65 0.34 -7.53
N LYS A 207 -12.06 -0.47 -8.43
CA LYS A 207 -10.59 -0.55 -8.59
C LYS A 207 -9.97 0.82 -8.89
N ASN A 208 -10.54 1.56 -9.83
CA ASN A 208 -10.07 2.90 -10.19
C ASN A 208 -10.31 3.91 -9.06
N ILE A 209 -11.44 3.81 -8.37
CA ILE A 209 -11.81 4.71 -7.26
C ILE A 209 -10.91 4.46 -6.04
N CYS A 210 -10.61 3.21 -5.70
CA CYS A 210 -9.66 2.87 -4.64
C CYS A 210 -8.27 3.45 -4.92
N ALA A 211 -7.81 3.42 -6.17
CA ALA A 211 -6.55 4.06 -6.54
C ALA A 211 -6.61 5.59 -6.32
N GLU A 212 -7.68 6.26 -6.76
CA GLU A 212 -7.87 7.69 -6.55
C GLU A 212 -7.97 8.07 -5.06
N LEU A 213 -8.69 7.29 -4.26
CA LEU A 213 -8.82 7.49 -2.82
C LEU A 213 -7.47 7.29 -2.12
N SER A 214 -6.68 6.30 -2.54
CA SER A 214 -5.32 6.09 -2.04
C SER A 214 -4.42 7.29 -2.36
N ASP A 215 -4.49 7.85 -3.58
CA ASP A 215 -3.72 9.04 -3.96
C ASP A 215 -4.08 10.28 -3.12
N LYS A 216 -5.34 10.36 -2.65
CA LYS A 216 -5.84 11.42 -1.77
C LYS A 216 -5.68 11.14 -0.28
N ASN A 217 -5.17 9.96 0.10
CA ASN A 217 -5.12 9.45 1.46
C ASN A 217 -6.51 9.30 2.14
N GLU A 218 -7.59 9.12 1.35
CA GLU A 218 -8.96 8.86 1.83
C GLU A 218 -9.19 7.36 2.07
N PHE A 219 -8.33 6.76 2.91
CA PHE A 219 -8.29 5.33 3.17
C PHE A 219 -9.55 4.80 3.89
N GLU A 220 -10.23 5.67 4.65
CA GLU A 220 -11.46 5.35 5.37
C GLU A 220 -12.61 4.97 4.44
N LYS A 221 -12.58 5.43 3.18
CA LYS A 221 -13.53 5.04 2.14
C LYS A 221 -12.98 3.91 1.28
N GLY A 222 -11.69 3.98 0.93
CA GLY A 222 -11.07 3.05 -0.02
C GLY A 222 -10.95 1.62 0.49
N ILE A 223 -10.57 1.42 1.76
CA ILE A 223 -10.39 0.07 2.31
C ILE A 223 -11.72 -0.69 2.40
N PRO A 224 -12.82 -0.11 2.95
CA PRO A 224 -14.13 -0.75 2.93
C PRO A 224 -14.62 -1.09 1.52
N LEU A 225 -14.39 -0.20 0.55
CA LEU A 225 -14.75 -0.47 -0.84
C LEU A 225 -13.96 -1.65 -1.42
N ALA A 226 -12.64 -1.70 -1.20
CA ALA A 226 -11.80 -2.82 -1.63
C ALA A 226 -12.17 -4.14 -0.93
N ALA A 227 -12.51 -4.10 0.36
CA ALA A 227 -13.01 -5.26 1.11
C ALA A 227 -14.32 -5.79 0.52
N SER A 228 -15.24 -4.87 0.17
CA SER A 228 -16.52 -5.20 -0.48
C SER A 228 -16.30 -5.89 -1.83
N VAL A 229 -15.36 -5.39 -2.64
CA VAL A 229 -14.96 -6.04 -3.90
C VAL A 229 -14.40 -7.43 -3.65
N TYR A 230 -13.51 -7.58 -2.68
CA TYR A 230 -12.91 -8.88 -2.35
C TYR A 230 -13.97 -9.90 -1.92
N GLU A 231 -14.96 -9.49 -1.13
CA GLU A 231 -16.06 -10.37 -0.69
C GLU A 231 -17.03 -10.70 -1.82
N PHE A 232 -17.30 -9.73 -2.70
CA PHE A 232 -18.22 -9.91 -3.81
C PHE A 232 -17.67 -10.83 -4.90
N VAL A 233 -16.39 -10.73 -5.25
CA VAL A 233 -15.80 -11.55 -6.32
C VAL A 233 -15.46 -12.97 -5.82
N THR A 234 -15.79 -13.97 -6.62
CA THR A 234 -15.70 -15.40 -6.28
C THR A 234 -14.58 -16.11 -7.06
N LYS A 235 -14.54 -15.99 -8.40
CA LYS A 235 -13.59 -16.70 -9.28
C LYS A 235 -12.21 -16.04 -9.29
N GLU A 236 -12.15 -14.73 -9.43
CA GLU A 236 -10.89 -13.98 -9.51
C GLU A 236 -10.40 -13.46 -8.15
N LYS A 237 -10.76 -14.16 -7.05
CA LYS A 237 -10.38 -13.82 -5.66
C LYS A 237 -8.91 -13.45 -5.51
N ALA A 238 -7.99 -14.18 -6.13
CA ALA A 238 -6.56 -13.91 -6.02
C ALA A 238 -6.14 -12.57 -6.67
N ALA A 239 -6.81 -12.13 -7.74
CA ALA A 239 -6.52 -10.85 -8.38
C ALA A 239 -7.03 -9.69 -7.53
N VAL A 240 -8.30 -9.74 -7.11
CA VAL A 240 -8.89 -8.69 -6.26
C VAL A 240 -8.26 -8.66 -4.86
N ARG A 241 -7.71 -9.78 -4.39
CA ARG A 241 -6.94 -9.81 -3.14
C ARG A 241 -5.72 -8.90 -3.19
N LYS A 242 -5.01 -8.88 -4.31
CA LYS A 242 -3.83 -8.03 -4.47
C LYS A 242 -4.19 -6.56 -4.41
N ASP A 243 -5.33 -6.18 -4.99
CA ASP A 243 -5.82 -4.81 -4.97
C ASP A 243 -6.21 -4.38 -3.53
N TYR A 244 -6.87 -5.27 -2.77
CA TYR A 244 -7.14 -5.05 -1.34
C TYR A 244 -5.86 -4.93 -0.50
N ASP A 245 -4.92 -5.85 -0.66
CA ASP A 245 -3.65 -5.81 0.08
C ASP A 245 -2.84 -4.54 -0.25
N ALA A 246 -2.89 -4.08 -1.49
CA ALA A 246 -2.18 -2.88 -1.93
C ALA A 246 -2.69 -1.62 -1.22
N ILE A 247 -4.01 -1.42 -1.13
CA ILE A 247 -4.55 -0.24 -0.43
C ILE A 247 -4.32 -0.30 1.09
N CYS A 248 -4.38 -1.48 1.70
CA CYS A 248 -4.01 -1.67 3.10
C CYS A 248 -2.53 -1.36 3.35
N ALA A 249 -1.64 -1.80 2.46
CA ALA A 249 -0.21 -1.49 2.52
C ALA A 249 0.06 0.02 2.33
N ASN A 250 -0.66 0.69 1.42
CA ASN A 250 -0.55 2.13 1.24
C ASN A 250 -0.99 2.92 2.49
N PHE A 251 -2.09 2.53 3.12
CA PHE A 251 -2.48 3.11 4.42
C PHE A 251 -1.40 2.88 5.48
N ALA A 252 -0.89 1.65 5.58
CA ALA A 252 0.11 1.31 6.57
C ALA A 252 1.41 2.12 6.38
N ALA A 253 1.85 2.30 5.14
CA ALA A 253 2.98 3.16 4.79
C ALA A 253 2.71 4.63 5.14
N TYR A 254 1.53 5.15 4.81
CA TYR A 254 1.13 6.52 5.16
C TYR A 254 1.11 6.74 6.68
N ALA A 255 0.48 5.84 7.44
CA ALA A 255 0.42 5.91 8.89
C ALA A 255 1.82 5.78 9.54
N ASN A 256 2.67 4.89 9.01
CA ASN A 256 4.06 4.74 9.45
C ASN A 256 4.89 6.02 9.24
N GLN A 257 4.75 6.68 8.10
CA GLN A 257 5.42 7.97 7.83
C GLN A 257 4.97 9.08 8.79
N ASN A 258 3.74 8.99 9.29
CA ASN A 258 3.17 9.93 10.27
C ASN A 258 3.35 9.46 11.72
N ARG A 259 4.17 8.44 11.99
CA ARG A 259 4.43 7.85 13.32
C ARG A 259 3.18 7.29 14.02
N GLN A 260 2.14 6.97 13.27
CA GLN A 260 0.90 6.37 13.77
C GLN A 260 0.98 4.85 13.68
N TYR A 261 1.95 4.27 14.39
CA TYR A 261 2.26 2.84 14.32
C TYR A 261 1.11 1.96 14.78
N GLU A 262 0.43 2.34 15.87
CA GLU A 262 -0.70 1.58 16.41
C GLU A 262 -1.83 1.48 15.38
N ALA A 263 -2.21 2.59 14.74
CA ALA A 263 -3.23 2.62 13.70
C ALA A 263 -2.88 1.68 12.52
N ALA A 264 -1.63 1.73 12.05
CA ALA A 264 -1.16 0.88 10.97
C ALA A 264 -1.18 -0.61 11.35
N LEU A 265 -0.62 -0.96 12.51
CA LEU A 265 -0.54 -2.34 12.99
C LEU A 265 -1.92 -2.92 13.31
N LYS A 266 -2.85 -2.09 13.82
CA LYS A 266 -4.23 -2.50 14.08
C LYS A 266 -4.94 -2.86 12.78
N LEU A 267 -4.87 -2.02 11.75
CA LEU A 267 -5.47 -2.32 10.45
C LEU A 267 -4.85 -3.58 9.84
N LEU A 268 -3.51 -3.66 9.77
CA LEU A 268 -2.82 -4.80 9.17
C LEU A 268 -3.16 -6.10 9.90
N LYS A 269 -3.20 -6.08 11.24
CA LYS A 269 -3.61 -7.23 12.04
C LYS A 269 -5.04 -7.66 11.69
N ALA A 270 -5.99 -6.72 11.67
CA ALA A 270 -7.37 -7.04 11.33
C ALA A 270 -7.52 -7.60 9.91
N ALA A 271 -6.83 -7.02 8.93
CA ALA A 271 -6.80 -7.52 7.56
C ALA A 271 -6.23 -8.95 7.47
N ILE A 272 -5.15 -9.24 8.19
CA ILE A 272 -4.52 -10.57 8.24
C ILE A 272 -5.41 -11.57 8.98
N ASP A 273 -6.00 -11.19 10.11
CA ASP A 273 -6.90 -12.04 10.90
C ASP A 273 -8.13 -12.45 10.08
N HIS A 274 -8.71 -11.48 9.35
CA HIS A 274 -9.98 -11.68 8.66
C HIS A 274 -9.80 -12.31 7.28
N TYR A 275 -8.86 -11.82 6.47
CA TYR A 275 -8.68 -12.28 5.09
C TYR A 275 -7.49 -13.24 4.94
N GLY A 276 -6.66 -13.43 5.96
CA GLY A 276 -5.48 -14.29 5.92
C GLY A 276 -4.20 -13.56 5.54
N LYS A 277 -3.07 -14.25 5.70
CA LYS A 277 -1.72 -13.69 5.47
C LYS A 277 -1.44 -13.46 3.99
N SER A 278 -0.72 -12.38 3.70
CA SER A 278 0.02 -12.21 2.44
C SER A 278 1.40 -11.64 2.73
N ASP A 279 2.37 -11.95 1.88
CA ASP A 279 3.77 -11.51 2.06
C ASP A 279 3.88 -9.98 2.15
N LEU A 280 3.03 -9.26 1.42
CA LEU A 280 3.00 -7.79 1.44
C LEU A 280 2.53 -7.27 2.81
N LEU A 281 1.42 -7.78 3.33
CA LEU A 281 0.88 -7.31 4.61
C LEU A 281 1.79 -7.71 5.79
N VAL A 282 2.32 -8.94 5.79
CA VAL A 282 3.23 -9.42 6.83
C VAL A 282 4.52 -8.60 6.83
N ARG A 283 5.11 -8.31 5.65
CA ARG A 283 6.31 -7.47 5.57
C ARG A 283 6.06 -6.07 6.14
N ASN A 284 4.98 -5.40 5.71
CA ASN A 284 4.64 -4.08 6.25
C ASN A 284 4.40 -4.13 7.76
N TYR A 285 3.75 -5.18 8.27
CA TYR A 285 3.55 -5.35 9.71
C TYR A 285 4.89 -5.44 10.48
N ASN A 286 5.84 -6.22 9.96
CA ASN A 286 7.17 -6.37 10.54
C ASN A 286 7.95 -5.05 10.53
N ASP A 287 7.97 -4.35 9.39
CA ASP A 287 8.68 -3.07 9.24
C ASP A 287 8.14 -2.00 10.20
N ILE A 288 6.81 -1.93 10.35
CA ILE A 288 6.14 -0.93 11.19
C ILE A 288 6.34 -1.25 12.67
N ALA A 289 6.23 -2.52 13.07
CA ALA A 289 6.51 -2.94 14.44
C ALA A 289 7.97 -2.66 14.82
N TYR A 290 8.91 -2.93 13.92
CA TYR A 290 10.32 -2.58 14.09
C TYR A 290 10.49 -1.07 14.32
N ASN A 291 9.89 -0.23 13.47
CA ASN A 291 9.99 1.22 13.59
C ASN A 291 9.39 1.76 14.90
N ALA A 292 8.25 1.21 15.33
CA ALA A 292 7.60 1.60 16.58
C ALA A 292 8.51 1.33 17.80
N VAL A 293 9.18 0.18 17.80
CA VAL A 293 10.13 -0.17 18.85
C VAL A 293 11.40 0.69 18.76
N ALA A 294 11.92 0.90 17.55
CA ALA A 294 13.08 1.75 17.31
C ALA A 294 12.87 3.18 17.80
N GLU A 295 11.67 3.75 17.60
CA GLU A 295 11.34 5.07 18.14
C GLU A 295 11.39 5.11 19.67
N SER A 296 10.89 4.07 20.35
CA SER A 296 10.98 3.98 21.82
C SER A 296 12.42 3.83 22.30
N CYS A 297 13.25 3.07 21.59
CA CYS A 297 14.69 2.97 21.87
C CYS A 297 15.40 4.32 21.69
N ASN A 298 15.07 5.08 20.65
CA ASN A 298 15.69 6.39 20.37
C ASN A 298 15.40 7.46 21.43
N ILE A 299 14.34 7.29 22.23
CA ILE A 299 14.01 8.18 23.35
C ILE A 299 14.35 7.55 24.72
N ASN A 300 15.14 6.47 24.72
CA ASN A 300 15.57 5.72 25.89
C ASN A 300 14.42 5.16 26.75
N ASP A 301 13.23 4.94 26.16
CA ASP A 301 12.11 4.25 26.81
C ASP A 301 12.14 2.75 26.52
N PHE A 302 13.14 2.07 27.10
CA PHE A 302 13.36 0.63 26.89
C PHE A 302 12.22 -0.23 27.47
N LYS A 303 11.52 0.27 28.50
CA LYS A 303 10.35 -0.41 29.06
C LYS A 303 9.21 -0.43 28.04
N ASN A 304 8.90 0.71 27.42
CA ASN A 304 7.91 0.77 26.37
C ASN A 304 8.34 -0.05 25.14
N ALA A 305 9.61 0.03 24.73
CA ALA A 305 10.15 -0.77 23.63
C ALA A 305 9.87 -2.27 23.81
N ARG A 306 10.10 -2.81 25.01
CA ARG A 306 9.78 -4.21 25.35
C ARG A 306 8.28 -4.51 25.34
N ASN A 307 7.47 -3.60 25.87
CA ASN A 307 6.01 -3.75 25.86
C ASN A 307 5.44 -3.76 24.43
N LEU A 308 5.96 -2.92 23.55
CA LEU A 308 5.56 -2.89 22.13
C LEU A 308 5.94 -4.18 21.42
N LEU A 309 7.15 -4.71 21.63
CA LEU A 309 7.55 -6.01 21.08
C LEU A 309 6.57 -7.12 21.49
N VAL A 310 6.19 -7.19 22.77
CA VAL A 310 5.21 -8.18 23.25
C VAL A 310 3.84 -7.95 22.61
N SER A 311 3.39 -6.70 22.53
CA SER A 311 2.07 -6.33 22.00
C SER A 311 1.93 -6.64 20.51
N TYR A 312 3.02 -6.58 19.76
CA TYR A 312 3.03 -6.75 18.31
C TYR A 312 3.57 -8.09 17.83
N ASN A 313 3.82 -9.06 18.71
CA ASN A 313 4.44 -10.34 18.32
C ASN A 313 3.56 -11.28 17.48
N TYR A 314 2.30 -10.91 17.19
CA TYR A 314 1.34 -11.79 16.49
C TYR A 314 1.81 -12.25 15.11
N TYR A 315 2.41 -11.33 14.34
CA TYR A 315 2.81 -11.56 12.95
C TYR A 315 4.28 -11.23 12.68
N LEU A 316 5.08 -11.08 13.74
CA LEU A 316 6.52 -10.94 13.58
C LEU A 316 7.13 -12.26 13.08
N THR A 317 8.08 -12.14 12.17
CA THR A 317 8.95 -13.25 11.80
C THR A 317 10.00 -13.45 12.88
N GLU A 318 10.49 -14.68 13.04
CA GLU A 318 11.58 -14.98 14.00
C GLU A 318 12.80 -14.07 13.79
N LYS A 319 13.14 -13.82 12.52
CA LYS A 319 14.21 -12.89 12.14
C LYS A 319 13.94 -11.47 12.69
N THR A 320 12.78 -10.89 12.39
CA THR A 320 12.45 -9.53 12.84
C THR A 320 12.33 -9.46 14.37
N THR A 321 11.77 -10.48 15.02
CA THR A 321 11.74 -10.57 16.48
C THR A 321 13.15 -10.50 17.06
N GLN A 322 14.09 -11.26 16.49
CA GLN A 322 15.49 -11.25 16.93
C GLN A 322 16.16 -9.89 16.68
N GLU A 323 15.95 -9.29 15.50
CA GLU A 323 16.46 -7.96 15.17
C GLU A 323 15.96 -6.90 16.17
N ILE A 324 14.69 -6.96 16.57
CA ILE A 324 14.12 -6.05 17.57
C ILE A 324 14.74 -6.31 18.96
N ILE A 325 14.86 -7.57 19.38
CA ILE A 325 15.48 -7.93 20.67
C ILE A 325 16.92 -7.39 20.74
N ASP A 326 17.68 -7.55 19.67
CA ASP A 326 19.07 -7.10 19.59
C ASP A 326 19.18 -5.58 19.56
N MET A 327 18.25 -4.88 18.89
CA MET A 327 18.18 -3.41 18.90
C MET A 327 17.87 -2.85 20.30
N ILE A 328 16.91 -3.44 21.03
CA ILE A 328 16.59 -3.01 22.41
C ILE A 328 17.82 -3.21 23.30
N PHE A 329 18.46 -4.38 23.23
CA PHE A 329 19.66 -4.67 24.00
C PHE A 329 20.80 -3.70 23.67
N GLU A 330 21.06 -3.46 22.38
CA GLU A 330 22.09 -2.53 21.94
C GLU A 330 21.87 -1.12 22.50
N SER A 331 20.65 -0.61 22.37
CA SER A 331 20.30 0.74 22.79
C SER A 331 20.41 0.92 24.32
N GLU A 332 19.90 -0.07 25.08
CA GLU A 332 19.95 -0.06 26.55
C GLU A 332 21.38 -0.09 27.09
N MET A 333 22.23 -0.95 26.53
CA MET A 333 23.64 -1.04 26.94
C MET A 333 24.43 0.22 26.58
N LEU A 334 24.18 0.82 25.42
CA LEU A 334 24.87 2.05 25.03
C LEU A 334 24.52 3.23 25.94
N GLU A 335 23.24 3.35 26.34
CA GLU A 335 22.81 4.37 27.30
C GLU A 335 23.48 4.18 28.66
N GLU A 336 23.51 2.95 29.19
CA GLU A 336 24.15 2.66 30.48
C GLU A 336 25.67 2.91 30.45
N ILE A 337 26.34 2.55 29.36
CA ILE A 337 27.77 2.87 29.15
C ILE A 337 27.97 4.39 29.15
N GLN A 338 27.11 5.13 28.46
CA GLN A 338 27.19 6.58 28.38
C GLN A 338 26.96 7.25 29.75
N ASP A 339 26.00 6.75 30.55
CA ASP A 339 25.76 7.21 31.91
C ASP A 339 26.96 6.97 32.84
N LEU A 340 27.60 5.81 32.73
CA LEU A 340 28.85 5.53 33.47
C LEU A 340 29.97 6.49 33.03
N MET A 341 30.08 6.78 31.74
CA MET A 341 31.05 7.76 31.23
C MET A 341 30.78 9.17 31.77
N HIS A 342 29.51 9.61 31.82
CA HIS A 342 29.13 10.91 32.41
C HIS A 342 29.44 10.98 33.91
N GLN A 343 29.37 9.85 34.62
CA GLN A 343 29.76 9.73 36.03
C GLN A 343 31.29 9.61 36.23
N ASN A 344 32.10 9.70 35.17
CA ASN A 344 33.54 9.47 35.16
C ASN A 344 33.96 8.04 35.59
N LYS A 345 33.04 7.06 35.51
CA LYS A 345 33.28 5.64 35.83
C LYS A 345 33.76 4.89 34.59
N PHE A 346 34.88 5.34 34.03
CA PHE A 346 35.35 4.89 32.71
C PHE A 346 35.73 3.41 32.63
N LEU A 347 36.29 2.82 33.70
CA LEU A 347 36.64 1.40 33.72
C LEU A 347 35.40 0.51 33.80
N GLU A 348 34.39 0.92 34.58
CA GLU A 348 33.08 0.25 34.64
C GLU A 348 32.39 0.30 33.27
N ALA A 349 32.41 1.47 32.62
CA ALA A 349 31.88 1.66 31.27
C ALA A 349 32.58 0.74 30.23
N ALA A 350 33.91 0.62 30.31
CA ALA A 350 34.67 -0.28 29.43
C ALA A 350 34.35 -1.76 29.69
N LYS A 351 34.18 -2.15 30.95
CA LYS A 351 33.79 -3.51 31.34
C LYS A 351 32.39 -3.85 30.82
N LEU A 352 31.43 -2.95 30.98
CA LEU A 352 30.07 -3.15 30.47
C LEU A 352 30.06 -3.30 28.93
N ALA A 353 30.87 -2.51 28.22
CA ALA A 353 31.05 -2.66 26.78
C ALA A 353 31.65 -4.03 26.39
N ASP A 354 32.56 -4.57 27.20
CA ASP A 354 33.09 -5.93 27.01
C ASP A 354 32.02 -7.01 27.21
N GLU A 355 31.20 -6.88 28.26
CA GLU A 355 30.07 -7.78 28.51
C GLU A 355 29.08 -7.76 27.34
N ALA A 356 28.79 -6.58 26.78
CA ALA A 356 27.94 -6.44 25.61
C ALA A 356 28.54 -7.09 24.34
N LEU A 357 29.87 -7.01 24.16
CA LEU A 357 30.59 -7.66 23.06
C LEU A 357 30.61 -9.19 23.16
N LEU A 358 30.42 -9.78 24.35
CA LEU A 358 30.24 -11.23 24.46
C LEU A 358 28.98 -11.71 23.73
N ARG A 359 27.92 -10.88 23.75
CA ARG A 359 26.67 -11.17 23.05
C ARG A 359 26.74 -10.76 21.58
N GLN A 360 27.34 -9.61 21.27
CA GLN A 360 27.41 -9.05 19.91
C GLN A 360 28.85 -8.71 19.49
N SER A 361 29.67 -9.74 19.29
CA SER A 361 31.12 -9.59 19.06
C SER A 361 31.53 -8.71 17.87
N GLN A 362 30.64 -8.52 16.90
CA GLN A 362 30.88 -7.68 15.71
C GLN A 362 30.31 -6.28 15.81
N ASN A 363 29.64 -5.91 16.92
CA ASN A 363 29.04 -4.60 17.08
C ASN A 363 30.12 -3.50 17.19
N GLN A 364 30.15 -2.59 16.21
CA GLN A 364 31.14 -1.51 16.13
C GLN A 364 30.88 -0.41 17.17
N GLN A 365 29.62 -0.21 17.57
CA GLN A 365 29.27 0.77 18.59
C GLN A 365 29.86 0.38 19.94
N PHE A 366 29.73 -0.89 20.36
CA PHE A 366 30.35 -1.37 21.60
C PHE A 366 31.88 -1.33 21.55
N LYS A 367 32.51 -1.70 20.43
CA LYS A 367 33.97 -1.56 20.26
C LYS A 367 34.43 -0.11 20.41
N LYS A 368 33.70 0.83 19.81
CA LYS A 368 33.97 2.26 19.90
C LYS A 368 33.74 2.78 21.32
N ALA A 369 32.64 2.41 21.96
CA ALA A 369 32.31 2.80 23.32
C ALA A 369 33.39 2.33 24.31
N LYS A 370 33.82 1.06 24.21
CA LYS A 370 34.95 0.53 24.98
C LYS A 370 36.23 1.37 24.80
N SER A 371 36.61 1.61 23.54
CA SER A 371 37.83 2.38 23.21
C SER A 371 37.77 3.80 23.80
N ASN A 372 36.63 4.47 23.65
CA ASN A 372 36.40 5.82 24.17
C ASN A 372 36.47 5.84 25.71
N SER A 373 35.85 4.87 26.38
CA SER A 373 35.92 4.73 27.83
C SER A 373 37.37 4.57 28.31
N LEU A 374 38.14 3.66 27.71
CA LEU A 374 39.55 3.46 28.07
C LEU A 374 40.43 4.68 27.76
N TYR A 375 40.14 5.42 26.69
CA TYR A 375 40.82 6.66 26.37
C TYR A 375 40.55 7.75 27.41
N ASN A 376 39.28 7.98 27.76
CA ASN A 376 38.88 9.00 28.74
C ASN A 376 39.40 8.69 30.15
N HIS A 377 39.54 7.41 30.51
CA HIS A 377 40.26 6.99 31.72
C HIS A 377 41.71 7.52 31.71
N GLY A 378 42.43 7.32 30.60
CA GLY A 378 43.80 7.81 30.45
C GLY A 378 43.90 9.33 30.57
N VAL A 379 42.97 10.07 29.95
CA VAL A 379 42.89 11.53 30.06
C VAL A 379 42.66 11.98 31.51
N THR A 380 41.78 11.29 32.24
CA THR A 380 41.49 11.62 33.64
C THR A 380 42.71 11.41 34.52
N VAL A 381 43.40 10.28 34.35
CA VAL A 381 44.66 9.98 35.06
C VAL A 381 45.74 10.99 34.71
N HIS A 382 45.88 11.37 33.44
CA HIS A 382 46.79 12.42 32.99
C HIS A 382 46.51 13.74 33.73
N ASN A 383 45.25 14.18 33.74
CA ASN A 383 44.86 15.42 34.40
C ASN A 383 45.10 15.39 35.91
N GLN A 384 44.96 14.22 36.56
CA GLN A 384 45.27 14.05 37.99
C GLN A 384 46.75 14.24 38.31
N ILE A 385 47.66 13.81 37.41
CA ILE A 385 49.10 13.91 37.68
C ILE A 385 49.71 15.26 37.30
N VAL A 386 49.08 16.04 36.42
CA VAL A 386 49.62 17.34 35.94
C VAL A 386 50.03 18.27 37.11
N PRO A 387 49.23 18.45 38.17
CA PRO A 387 49.65 19.25 39.33
C PRO A 387 50.90 18.69 40.04
N LEU A 388 50.99 17.37 40.22
CA LEU A 388 52.14 16.71 40.84
C LEU A 388 53.42 16.93 40.03
N LEU A 389 53.31 16.87 38.70
CA LEU A 389 54.44 17.14 37.79
C LEU A 389 54.94 18.58 37.93
N ASN A 390 54.02 19.55 38.04
CA ASN A 390 54.38 20.95 38.22
C ASN A 390 55.09 21.19 39.57
N ASN A 391 54.71 20.43 40.60
CA ASN A 391 55.33 20.46 41.92
C ASN A 391 56.59 19.58 42.05
N LYS A 392 56.99 18.88 40.97
CA LYS A 392 58.11 17.92 40.95
C LYS A 392 57.92 16.71 41.88
N GLU A 393 56.67 16.35 42.18
CA GLU A 393 56.29 15.19 43.01
C GLU A 393 56.28 13.90 42.18
N TYR A 394 57.43 13.56 41.56
CA TYR A 394 57.52 12.51 40.55
C TYR A 394 57.20 11.09 41.04
N LYS A 395 57.55 10.78 42.30
CA LYS A 395 57.30 9.45 42.88
C LYS A 395 55.80 9.19 43.03
N GLU A 396 55.04 10.19 43.48
CA GLU A 396 53.59 10.09 43.66
C GLU A 396 52.88 10.02 42.30
N ALA A 397 53.29 10.86 41.34
CA ALA A 397 52.78 10.80 39.97
C ALA A 397 53.03 9.42 39.33
N LEU A 398 54.22 8.83 39.52
CA LEU A 398 54.55 7.51 39.01
C LEU A 398 53.68 6.42 39.65
N GLN A 399 53.42 6.50 40.96
CA GLN A 399 52.58 5.54 41.67
C GLN A 399 51.12 5.55 41.16
N ILE A 400 50.57 6.73 40.85
CA ILE A 400 49.24 6.88 40.25
C ILE A 400 49.20 6.23 38.87
N LEU A 401 50.18 6.53 38.01
CA LEU A 401 50.23 5.97 36.65
C LEU A 401 50.43 4.45 36.64
N GLU A 402 51.29 3.91 37.51
CA GLU A 402 51.53 2.47 37.60
C GLU A 402 50.30 1.71 38.10
N ASN A 403 49.50 2.30 39.00
CA ASN A 403 48.22 1.72 39.39
C ASN A 403 47.21 1.79 38.26
N ALA A 404 47.10 2.92 37.56
CA ALA A 404 46.20 3.07 36.42
C ALA A 404 46.52 2.12 35.25
N LEU A 405 47.80 1.75 35.05
CA LEU A 405 48.20 0.74 34.06
C LEU A 405 47.78 -0.69 34.41
N LYS A 406 47.57 -1.02 35.69
CA LYS A 406 47.05 -2.35 36.05
C LYS A 406 45.64 -2.53 35.50
N ASP A 407 44.86 -1.46 35.53
CA ASP A 407 43.46 -1.45 35.10
C ASP A 407 43.31 -1.15 33.59
N ASN A 408 44.27 -0.45 32.99
CA ASN A 408 44.30 -0.16 31.55
C ASN A 408 45.71 -0.35 30.94
N PRO A 409 46.18 -1.61 30.78
CA PRO A 409 47.58 -1.90 30.43
C PRO A 409 48.03 -1.39 29.05
N SER A 410 47.10 -1.24 28.11
CA SER A 410 47.37 -0.83 26.73
C SER A 410 47.27 0.68 26.52
N ASN A 411 47.07 1.49 27.57
CA ASN A 411 46.90 2.92 27.43
C ASN A 411 48.21 3.62 27.02
N GLN A 412 48.27 4.14 25.80
CA GLN A 412 49.47 4.80 25.27
C GLN A 412 49.81 6.09 26.02
N MET A 413 48.81 6.89 26.40
CA MET A 413 49.02 8.17 27.11
C MET A 413 49.68 7.94 28.47
N ILE A 414 49.16 6.99 29.26
CA ILE A 414 49.74 6.63 30.56
C ILE A 414 51.18 6.12 30.38
N ASN A 415 51.42 5.25 29.39
CA ASN A 415 52.76 4.75 29.10
C ASN A 415 53.75 5.87 28.73
N ASP A 416 53.31 6.85 27.94
CA ASP A 416 54.16 7.98 27.53
C ASP A 416 54.46 8.92 28.69
N ASP A 417 53.51 9.14 29.60
CA ASP A 417 53.75 9.95 30.80
C ASP A 417 54.70 9.27 31.79
N ILE A 418 54.62 7.94 31.95
CA ILE A 418 55.61 7.18 32.73
C ILE A 418 57.01 7.37 32.17
N LYS A 419 57.17 7.23 30.84
CA LYS A 419 58.48 7.43 30.19
C LYS A 419 59.03 8.84 30.43
N LYS A 420 58.18 9.87 30.34
CA LYS A 420 58.55 11.27 30.60
C LYS A 420 58.94 11.52 32.05
N ILE A 421 58.27 10.89 33.02
CA ILE A 421 58.61 11.03 34.45
C ILE A 421 59.94 10.33 34.74
N LYS A 422 60.11 9.09 34.25
CA LYS A 422 61.33 8.30 34.47
C LYS A 422 62.59 8.95 33.89
N SER A 423 62.47 9.82 32.87
CA SER A 423 63.62 10.57 32.33
C SER A 423 63.95 11.86 33.08
N ARG A 424 63.09 12.29 34.01
CA ARG A 424 63.24 13.51 34.82
C ARG A 424 63.59 13.25 36.28
N MET A 425 63.39 12.02 36.75
CA MET A 425 63.89 11.49 38.02
C MET A 425 65.36 11.10 37.86
#